data_AF-A0A1I0QIH1-F1
#
_entry.id   AF-A0A1I0QIH1-F1
#
_cell.length_a   1.000
_cell.length_b   1.000
_cell.length_c   1.000
_cell.angle_alpha   90.00
_cell.angle_beta   90.00
_cell.angle_gamma   90.00
#
_symmetry.space_group_name_H-M   'P 1'
#
loop_
_entity.id
_entity.type
_entity.pdbx_description
1 polymer ?
#
loop_
_entity_poly.entity_id
_entity_poly.type
_entity_poly.pdbx_seq_one_letter_code
_entity_poly.pdbx_strand_id
1 'polypeptide(L)'
;MSTRTLYLISLLLPSLGMMAQRQLIVVNAESKVPIRDVIVSTSDGREIRTPWNGVFEWPDSVRRLDFRHPDFERRYVLRPEIQGDTIFLIPNIHALREVVILGERRFDKRMNSMLRTTPEQKQNDQLARISIPSGFSPLGFALWVYDVAFRKSVEERARRKKALKEVRRQETMYQKRWEELEKPSK
;
A
#
# COMPACT_ATOMS: atom_id res chain seq x y z
N MET A 1 76.41 2.73 -23.48
CA MET A 1 75.07 2.49 -24.09
C MET A 1 75.15 2.80 -25.57
N SER A 2 74.66 1.91 -26.43
CA SER A 2 74.70 2.08 -27.88
C SER A 2 73.81 3.26 -28.31
N THR A 3 74.22 4.04 -29.31
CA THR A 3 73.39 5.12 -29.88
C THR A 3 72.01 4.60 -30.31
N ARG A 4 71.92 3.34 -30.77
CA ARG A 4 70.65 2.66 -31.08
C ARG A 4 69.75 2.49 -29.86
N THR A 5 70.31 2.19 -28.70
CA THR A 5 69.51 2.07 -27.45
C THR A 5 68.98 3.43 -26.98
N LEU A 6 69.71 4.53 -27.22
CA LEU A 6 69.23 5.87 -26.89
C LEU A 6 68.09 6.33 -27.80
N TYR A 7 68.15 6.03 -29.10
CA TYR A 7 67.05 6.32 -30.02
C TYR A 7 65.79 5.52 -29.70
N LEU A 8 65.92 4.24 -29.34
CA LEU A 8 64.78 3.42 -28.95
C LEU A 8 64.13 3.92 -27.65
N ILE A 9 64.93 4.31 -26.65
CA ILE A 9 64.41 4.87 -25.39
C ILE A 9 63.74 6.23 -25.64
N SER A 10 64.32 7.09 -26.47
CA SER A 10 63.75 8.38 -26.85
C SER A 10 62.42 8.24 -27.61
N LEU A 11 62.26 7.18 -28.42
CA LEU A 11 61.02 6.88 -29.13
C LEU A 11 59.94 6.31 -28.21
N LEU A 12 60.32 5.59 -27.15
CA LEU A 12 59.41 4.96 -26.20
C LEU A 12 58.95 5.90 -25.06
N LEU A 13 59.73 6.92 -24.70
CA LEU A 13 59.35 7.88 -23.65
C LEU A 13 58.00 8.59 -23.88
N PRO A 14 57.63 9.06 -25.09
CA PRO A 14 56.36 9.77 -25.29
C PRO A 14 55.11 8.87 -25.19
N SER A 15 55.23 7.54 -25.29
CA SER A 15 54.06 6.66 -25.18
C SER A 15 53.57 6.46 -23.75
N LEU A 16 54.36 6.81 -22.72
CA LEU A 16 53.94 6.68 -21.31
C LEU A 16 52.89 7.73 -20.90
N GLY A 17 52.68 8.77 -21.69
CA GLY A 17 51.76 9.88 -21.39
C GLY A 17 50.37 9.78 -22.03
N MET A 18 50.07 8.71 -22.77
CA MET A 18 48.76 8.58 -23.42
C MET A 18 47.67 8.28 -22.38
N MET A 19 47.03 9.34 -21.90
CA MET A 19 45.76 9.26 -21.16
C MET A 19 44.72 8.60 -22.08
N ALA A 20 44.16 7.47 -21.64
CA ALA A 20 43.11 6.79 -22.39
C ALA A 20 41.87 7.70 -22.50
N GLN A 21 41.52 8.05 -23.73
CA GLN A 21 40.24 8.67 -24.04
C GLN A 21 39.21 7.56 -24.22
N ARG A 22 38.09 7.67 -23.53
CA ARG A 22 36.98 6.72 -23.64
C ARG A 22 35.90 7.33 -24.51
N GLN A 23 35.40 6.55 -25.45
CA GLN A 23 34.27 6.92 -26.29
C GLN A 23 32.98 6.44 -25.63
N LEU A 24 32.02 7.34 -25.45
CA LEU A 24 30.74 7.07 -24.82
C LEU A 24 29.61 7.52 -25.74
N ILE A 25 28.46 6.86 -25.66
CA ILE A 25 27.25 7.21 -26.40
C ILE A 25 26.09 7.47 -25.44
N VAL A 26 25.37 8.57 -25.66
CA VAL A 26 24.16 8.91 -24.90
C VAL A 26 22.93 8.50 -25.69
N VAL A 27 22.06 7.72 -25.06
CA VAL A 27 20.95 7.03 -25.72
C VAL A 27 19.67 7.16 -24.89
N ASN A 28 18.52 7.26 -25.56
CA ASN A 28 17.21 7.23 -24.90
C ASN A 28 16.95 5.83 -24.32
N ALA A 29 16.61 5.78 -23.03
CA ALA A 29 16.32 4.54 -22.31
C ALA A 29 15.13 3.77 -22.92
N GLU A 30 14.11 4.47 -23.42
CA GLU A 30 12.90 3.87 -24.02
C GLU A 30 13.16 3.46 -25.48
N SER A 31 13.50 4.42 -26.34
CA SER A 31 13.59 4.18 -27.80
C SER A 31 14.91 3.58 -28.27
N LYS A 32 15.95 3.56 -27.42
CA LYS A 32 17.32 3.14 -27.77
C LYS A 32 17.97 3.94 -28.90
N VAL A 33 17.46 5.12 -29.20
CA VAL A 33 18.00 6.05 -30.21
C VAL A 33 19.02 7.00 -29.57
N PRO A 34 20.15 7.31 -30.24
CA PRO A 34 21.11 8.29 -29.73
C PRO A 34 20.48 9.68 -29.57
N ILE A 35 20.95 10.41 -28.55
CA ILE A 35 20.41 11.73 -28.21
C ILE A 35 21.42 12.82 -28.59
N ARG A 36 20.95 13.78 -29.39
CA ARG A 36 21.72 14.98 -29.76
C ARG A 36 21.62 16.06 -28.69
N ASP A 37 22.55 17.01 -28.73
CA ASP A 37 22.51 18.24 -27.94
C ASP A 37 22.45 18.02 -26.41
N VAL A 38 22.88 16.85 -25.93
CA VAL A 38 23.01 16.57 -24.51
C VAL A 38 24.22 17.32 -23.99
N ILE A 39 24.00 18.13 -22.96
CA ILE A 39 25.06 18.85 -22.26
C ILE A 39 25.71 17.89 -21.26
N VAL A 40 26.97 17.53 -21.54
CA VAL A 40 27.81 16.71 -20.66
C VAL A 40 28.77 17.66 -19.94
N SER A 41 28.56 17.80 -18.64
CA SER A 41 29.39 18.62 -17.75
C SER A 41 30.19 17.75 -16.79
N THR A 42 31.41 18.17 -16.53
CA THR A 42 32.36 17.43 -15.68
C THR A 42 32.67 18.18 -14.39
N SER A 43 33.12 17.45 -13.36
CA SER A 43 33.67 18.01 -12.12
C SER A 43 34.69 19.14 -12.35
N ASP A 44 35.45 19.05 -13.43
CA ASP A 44 36.55 19.94 -13.77
C ASP A 44 36.06 21.19 -14.53
N GLY A 45 34.75 21.38 -14.64
CA GLY A 45 34.11 22.55 -15.26
C GLY A 45 34.08 22.54 -16.79
N ARG A 46 34.59 21.49 -17.44
CA ARG A 46 34.45 21.31 -18.89
C ARG A 46 33.01 20.91 -19.24
N GLU A 47 32.51 21.48 -20.33
CA GLU A 47 31.19 21.20 -20.89
C GLU A 47 31.32 20.84 -22.37
N ILE A 48 30.66 19.76 -22.78
CA ILE A 48 30.62 19.27 -24.17
C ILE A 48 29.17 19.02 -24.53
N ARG A 49 28.79 19.31 -25.78
CA ARG A 49 27.47 18.95 -26.32
C ARG A 49 27.58 17.75 -27.24
N THR A 50 26.69 16.78 -27.08
CA THR A 50 26.70 15.59 -27.96
C THR A 50 26.25 15.97 -29.38
N PRO A 51 26.94 15.47 -30.43
CA PRO A 51 26.53 15.63 -31.82
C PRO A 51 25.32 14.75 -32.15
N TRP A 52 24.88 14.78 -33.41
CA TRP A 52 23.69 14.08 -33.90
C TRP A 52 23.68 12.56 -33.66
N ASN A 53 24.85 11.93 -33.58
CA ASN A 53 25.02 10.49 -33.32
C ASN A 53 25.08 10.16 -31.81
N GLY A 54 24.99 11.16 -30.94
CA GLY A 54 25.04 10.99 -29.48
C GLY A 54 26.39 10.56 -28.91
N VAL A 55 27.44 10.49 -29.75
CA VAL A 55 28.76 9.99 -29.37
C VAL A 55 29.65 11.15 -28.93
N PHE A 56 30.32 10.97 -27.79
CA PHE A 56 31.29 11.93 -27.28
C PHE A 56 32.51 11.21 -26.73
N GLU A 57 33.65 11.88 -26.79
CA GLU A 57 34.91 11.39 -26.23
C GLU A 57 35.18 12.07 -24.91
N TRP A 58 35.70 11.30 -23.96
CA TRP A 58 35.92 11.79 -22.61
C TRP A 58 37.19 11.19 -21.98
N PRO A 59 38.06 12.00 -21.33
CA PRO A 59 39.25 11.48 -20.67
C PRO A 59 38.92 10.63 -19.43
N ASP A 60 39.59 9.49 -19.29
CA ASP A 60 39.34 8.52 -18.21
C ASP A 60 39.80 9.02 -16.81
N SER A 61 40.43 10.19 -16.73
CA SER A 61 40.86 10.82 -15.46
C SER A 61 39.71 11.36 -14.61
N VAL A 62 38.52 11.44 -15.17
CA VAL A 62 37.41 12.22 -14.59
C VAL A 62 36.53 11.38 -13.70
N ARG A 63 36.20 11.96 -12.53
CA ARG A 63 35.48 11.25 -11.48
C ARG A 63 33.97 11.18 -11.72
N ARG A 64 33.38 12.22 -12.30
CA ARG A 64 31.92 12.38 -12.43
C ARG A 64 31.55 13.11 -13.70
N LEU A 65 30.53 12.59 -14.37
CA LEU A 65 29.85 13.21 -15.50
C LEU A 65 28.41 13.56 -15.11
N ASP A 66 27.92 14.70 -15.58
CA ASP A 66 26.58 15.21 -15.35
C ASP A 66 25.94 15.55 -16.70
N PHE A 67 24.81 14.90 -16.97
CA PHE A 67 24.09 14.92 -18.24
C PHE A 67 22.82 15.74 -18.08
N ARG A 68 22.67 16.77 -18.94
CA ARG A 68 21.53 17.69 -18.93
C ARG A 68 20.94 17.80 -20.34
N HIS A 69 19.62 17.68 -20.43
CA HIS A 69 18.83 17.94 -21.64
C HIS A 69 17.41 18.32 -21.24
N PRO A 70 16.71 19.25 -21.92
CA PRO A 70 15.35 19.68 -21.54
C PRO A 70 14.32 18.53 -21.52
N ASP A 71 14.36 17.66 -22.53
CA ASP A 71 13.39 16.57 -22.70
C ASP A 71 13.71 15.29 -21.89
N PHE A 72 14.82 15.27 -21.17
CA PHE A 72 15.27 14.10 -20.41
C PHE A 72 15.54 14.45 -18.95
N GLU A 73 15.45 13.44 -18.08
CA GLU A 73 15.82 13.58 -16.68
C GLU A 73 17.33 13.81 -16.54
N ARG A 74 17.69 14.78 -15.68
CA ARG A 74 19.09 15.05 -15.36
C ARG A 74 19.67 13.85 -14.63
N ARG A 75 20.82 13.38 -15.12
CA ARG A 75 21.51 12.22 -14.55
C ARG A 75 22.97 12.57 -14.30
N TYR A 76 23.50 12.13 -13.16
CA TYR A 76 24.95 12.09 -12.97
C TYR A 76 25.41 10.64 -12.88
N VAL A 77 26.66 10.39 -13.29
CA VAL A 77 27.27 9.06 -13.26
C VAL A 77 28.68 9.20 -12.74
N LEU A 78 29.05 8.36 -11.77
CA LEU A 78 30.41 8.25 -11.28
C LEU A 78 31.22 7.30 -12.19
N ARG A 79 32.52 7.56 -12.35
CA ARG A 79 33.42 6.70 -13.14
C ARG A 79 33.25 5.18 -12.85
N PRO A 80 33.24 4.69 -11.60
CA PRO A 80 33.09 3.25 -11.33
C PRO A 80 31.72 2.67 -11.70
N GLU A 81 30.69 3.50 -11.92
CA GLU A 81 29.36 3.06 -12.29
C GLU A 81 29.22 2.86 -13.81
N ILE A 82 30.17 3.36 -14.60
CA ILE A 82 30.21 3.22 -16.05
C ILE A 82 30.70 1.80 -16.40
N GLN A 83 29.76 0.85 -16.46
CA GLN A 83 30.05 -0.55 -16.76
C GLN A 83 30.25 -0.83 -18.27
N GLY A 84 29.89 0.11 -19.14
CA GLY A 84 30.02 -0.01 -20.59
C GLY A 84 30.06 1.36 -21.26
N ASP A 85 29.92 1.40 -22.58
CA ASP A 85 30.11 2.64 -23.33
C ASP A 85 28.79 3.41 -23.57
N THR A 86 27.67 2.89 -23.08
CA THR A 86 26.33 3.46 -23.29
C THR A 86 25.76 4.06 -22.03
N ILE A 87 25.25 5.29 -22.14
CA ILE A 87 24.60 6.03 -21.07
C ILE A 87 23.14 6.24 -21.45
N PHE A 88 22.25 5.67 -20.64
CA PHE A 88 20.81 5.80 -20.85
C PHE A 88 20.24 7.02 -20.12
N LEU A 89 19.51 7.85 -20.85
CA LEU A 89 18.71 8.93 -20.27
C LEU A 89 17.23 8.60 -20.36
N ILE A 90 16.50 8.88 -19.28
CA ILE A 90 15.06 8.64 -19.17
C ILE A 90 14.33 9.89 -19.68
N PRO A 91 13.40 9.76 -20.64
CA PRO A 91 12.64 10.90 -21.14
C PRO A 91 11.71 11.45 -20.05
N ASN A 92 11.58 12.78 -20.01
CA ASN A 92 10.76 13.49 -19.01
C ASN A 92 9.25 13.48 -19.35
N ILE A 93 8.86 12.95 -20.51
CA ILE A 93 7.48 12.94 -21.01
C ILE A 93 6.55 12.15 -20.06
N HIS A 94 7.07 11.13 -19.38
CA HIS A 94 6.31 10.25 -18.49
C HIS A 94 6.70 10.38 -17.02
N ALA A 95 7.21 11.54 -16.57
CA ALA A 95 7.51 11.74 -15.16
C ALA A 95 6.24 11.47 -14.33
N LEU A 96 6.26 10.36 -13.56
CA LEU A 96 5.12 9.88 -12.79
C LEU A 96 4.72 10.96 -11.78
N ARG A 97 3.60 11.64 -12.05
CA ARG A 97 3.09 12.73 -11.23
C ARG A 97 2.58 12.24 -9.87
N GLU A 98 2.20 10.98 -9.77
CA GLU A 98 1.63 10.38 -8.57
C GLU A 98 1.99 8.89 -8.51
N VAL A 99 2.49 8.45 -7.35
CA VAL A 99 2.76 7.03 -7.05
C VAL A 99 1.85 6.63 -5.91
N VAL A 100 0.88 5.76 -6.18
CA VAL A 100 0.03 5.17 -5.12
C VAL A 100 0.77 3.97 -4.54
N ILE A 101 1.33 4.14 -3.35
CA ILE A 101 1.98 3.04 -2.63
C ILE A 101 0.88 2.21 -1.94
N LEU A 102 0.54 1.07 -2.53
CA LEU A 102 -0.36 0.09 -1.93
C LEU A 102 0.45 -0.79 -0.97
N GLY A 103 0.38 -0.51 0.33
CA GLY A 103 1.06 -1.32 1.34
C GLY A 103 0.49 -1.12 2.73
N GLU A 104 0.48 -2.20 3.53
CA GLU A 104 0.12 -2.11 4.95
C GLU A 104 1.24 -1.40 5.73
N ARG A 105 0.95 -0.18 6.18
CA ARG A 105 1.88 0.58 7.02
C ARG A 105 1.97 -0.08 8.40
N ARG A 106 3.17 -0.54 8.79
CA ARG A 106 3.44 -1.14 10.11
C ARG A 106 3.06 -0.22 11.29
N PHE A 107 3.06 1.08 11.06
CA PHE A 107 2.66 2.10 12.04
C PHE A 107 1.18 2.01 12.41
N ASP A 108 0.31 1.75 11.43
CA ASP A 108 -1.14 1.69 11.65
C ASP A 108 -1.54 0.48 12.50
N LYS A 109 -0.84 -0.66 12.35
CA LYS A 109 -1.03 -1.83 13.23
C LYS A 109 -0.66 -1.53 14.68
N ARG A 110 0.39 -0.73 14.90
CA ARG A 110 0.84 -0.35 16.25
C ARG A 110 -0.10 0.68 16.89
N MET A 111 -0.60 1.64 16.13
CA MET A 111 -1.57 2.63 16.60
C MET A 111 -2.93 1.99 16.90
N ASN A 112 -3.41 1.08 16.04
CA ASN A 112 -4.61 0.28 16.33
C ASN A 112 -4.47 -0.60 17.58
N SER A 113 -3.26 -1.09 17.89
CA SER A 113 -3.04 -1.85 19.13
C SER A 113 -3.06 -0.97 20.39
N MET A 114 -2.76 0.33 20.27
CA MET A 114 -2.81 1.30 21.38
C MET A 114 -4.21 1.89 21.60
N LEU A 115 -5.01 2.02 20.54
CA LEU A 115 -6.40 2.52 20.62
C LEU A 115 -7.39 1.51 21.23
N ARG A 116 -7.02 0.22 21.34
CA ARG A 116 -7.88 -0.88 21.81
C ARG A 116 -7.89 -1.10 23.34
N THR A 117 -7.59 -0.07 24.13
CA THR A 117 -7.41 -0.22 25.59
C THR A 117 -8.68 -0.07 26.41
N THR A 118 -9.83 0.31 25.83
CA THR A 118 -11.09 0.35 26.58
C THR A 118 -11.75 -1.04 26.66
N PRO A 119 -12.15 -1.50 27.87
CA PRO A 119 -12.76 -2.82 28.07
C PRO A 119 -14.08 -2.98 27.30
N GLU A 120 -14.80 -1.88 27.05
CA GLU A 120 -16.05 -1.87 26.26
C GLU A 120 -15.83 -2.27 24.79
N GLN A 121 -14.70 -1.89 24.19
CA GLN A 121 -14.39 -2.28 22.81
C GLN A 121 -14.08 -3.78 22.69
N LYS A 122 -13.51 -4.42 23.74
CA LYS A 122 -13.29 -5.87 23.74
C LYS A 122 -14.58 -6.67 23.80
N GLN A 123 -15.64 -6.15 24.43
CA GLN A 123 -16.96 -6.79 24.41
C GLN A 123 -17.62 -6.62 23.04
N ASN A 124 -17.56 -5.42 22.46
CA ASN A 124 -18.11 -5.18 21.12
C ASN A 124 -17.39 -5.97 20.02
N ASP A 125 -16.07 -6.15 20.11
CA ASP A 125 -15.29 -7.02 19.21
C ASP A 125 -15.67 -8.51 19.37
N GLN A 126 -16.01 -8.96 20.58
CA GLN A 126 -16.50 -10.33 20.82
C GLN A 126 -17.88 -10.55 20.19
N LEU A 127 -18.75 -9.55 20.26
CA LEU A 127 -20.05 -9.57 19.60
C LEU A 127 -19.92 -9.47 18.08
N ALA A 128 -18.96 -8.69 17.56
CA ALA A 128 -18.69 -8.59 16.12
C ALA A 128 -18.01 -9.84 15.53
N ARG A 129 -17.29 -10.63 16.34
CA ARG A 129 -16.77 -11.96 15.94
C ARG A 129 -17.87 -13.01 15.79
N ILE A 130 -19.04 -12.80 16.41
CA ILE A 130 -20.26 -13.53 16.08
C ILE A 130 -20.78 -12.89 14.79
N SER A 131 -20.07 -13.15 13.68
CA SER A 131 -20.54 -12.72 12.36
C SER A 131 -21.86 -13.43 12.12
N ILE A 132 -22.97 -12.71 12.23
CA ILE A 132 -24.22 -13.12 11.62
C ILE A 132 -23.92 -13.05 10.13
N PRO A 133 -23.81 -14.17 9.41
CA PRO A 133 -23.43 -14.14 8.00
C PRO A 133 -24.40 -13.22 7.26
N SER A 134 -23.87 -12.23 6.55
CA SER A 134 -24.62 -11.24 5.77
C SER A 134 -25.19 -11.86 4.48
N GLY A 135 -25.89 -12.98 4.63
CA GLY A 135 -26.54 -13.75 3.58
C GLY A 135 -27.75 -14.49 4.17
N PHE A 136 -28.62 -15.01 3.30
CA PHE A 136 -29.85 -15.68 3.70
C PHE A 136 -29.54 -16.93 4.55
N SER A 137 -29.73 -16.86 5.87
CA SER A 137 -29.51 -17.98 6.79
C SER A 137 -30.84 -18.70 7.09
N PRO A 138 -30.96 -20.01 6.80
CA PRO A 138 -32.20 -20.77 7.04
C PRO A 138 -32.62 -20.77 8.52
N LEU A 139 -31.65 -20.84 9.43
CA LEU A 139 -31.86 -20.75 10.88
C LEU A 139 -32.35 -19.36 11.31
N GLY A 140 -31.80 -18.30 10.73
CA GLY A 140 -32.24 -16.93 10.99
C GLY A 140 -33.66 -16.67 10.49
N PHE A 141 -34.00 -17.19 9.31
CA PHE A 141 -35.35 -17.13 8.77
C PHE A 141 -36.35 -17.93 9.63
N ALA A 142 -35.96 -19.13 10.10
CA ALA A 142 -36.80 -19.92 11.00
C ALA A 142 -37.08 -19.21 12.33
N LEU A 143 -36.07 -18.57 12.93
CA LEU A 143 -36.25 -17.75 14.13
C LEU A 143 -37.18 -16.57 13.87
N TRP A 144 -37.03 -15.87 12.75
CA TRP A 144 -37.91 -14.75 12.38
C TRP A 144 -39.35 -15.20 12.15
N VAL A 145 -39.59 -16.32 11.43
CA VAL A 145 -40.94 -16.88 11.25
C VAL A 145 -41.56 -17.29 12.58
N TYR A 146 -40.77 -17.87 13.50
CA TYR A 146 -41.25 -18.17 14.85
C TYR A 146 -41.65 -16.91 15.62
N ASP A 147 -40.82 -15.86 15.53
CA ASP A 147 -41.05 -14.58 16.19
C ASP A 147 -42.31 -13.87 15.66
N VAL A 148 -42.50 -13.85 14.34
CA VAL A 148 -43.65 -13.21 13.69
C VAL A 148 -44.95 -14.01 13.88
N ALA A 149 -44.91 -15.32 13.71
CA ALA A 149 -46.12 -16.14 13.69
C ALA A 149 -46.55 -16.61 15.09
N PHE A 150 -45.60 -17.01 15.93
CA PHE A 150 -45.93 -17.73 17.17
C PHE A 150 -45.85 -16.86 18.43
N ARG A 151 -45.07 -15.78 18.44
CA ARG A 151 -44.87 -14.98 19.66
C ARG A 151 -46.13 -14.24 20.14
N LYS A 152 -46.87 -13.61 19.22
CA LYS A 152 -48.19 -13.00 19.54
C LYS A 152 -49.17 -14.04 20.10
N SER A 153 -49.18 -15.24 19.53
CA SER A 153 -50.07 -16.31 19.99
C SER A 153 -49.73 -16.82 21.40
N VAL A 154 -48.44 -16.84 21.77
CA VAL A 154 -47.99 -17.27 23.09
C VAL A 154 -48.36 -16.23 24.15
N GLU A 155 -48.18 -14.94 23.85
CA GLU A 155 -48.57 -13.85 24.75
C GLU A 155 -50.10 -13.81 24.97
N GLU A 156 -50.89 -14.00 23.91
CA GLU A 156 -52.34 -14.08 24.02
C GLU A 156 -52.79 -15.28 24.86
N ARG A 157 -52.17 -16.45 24.68
CA ARG A 157 -52.43 -17.63 25.53
C ARG A 157 -52.07 -17.36 26.99
N ALA A 158 -50.97 -16.65 27.25
CA ALA A 158 -50.58 -16.27 28.61
C ALA A 158 -51.60 -15.31 29.25
N ARG A 159 -52.12 -14.33 28.49
CA ARG A 159 -53.18 -13.42 28.95
C ARG A 159 -54.48 -14.16 29.23
N ARG A 160 -54.91 -15.07 28.35
CA ARG A 160 -56.10 -15.93 28.56
C ARG A 160 -55.98 -16.77 29.83
N LYS A 161 -54.80 -17.35 30.10
CA LYS A 161 -54.55 -18.11 31.33
C LYS A 161 -54.62 -17.23 32.60
N LYS A 162 -54.12 -15.99 32.53
CA LYS A 162 -54.24 -15.03 33.65
C LYS A 162 -55.69 -14.65 33.90
N ALA A 163 -56.44 -14.28 32.86
CA ALA A 163 -57.86 -13.96 32.97
C ALA A 163 -58.68 -15.13 33.53
N LEU A 164 -58.43 -16.37 33.07
CA LEU A 164 -59.12 -17.55 33.60
C LEU A 164 -58.81 -17.79 35.09
N LYS A 165 -57.58 -17.50 35.52
CA LYS A 165 -57.18 -17.62 36.93
C LYS A 165 -57.87 -16.58 37.81
N GLU A 166 -58.09 -15.38 37.30
CA GLU A 166 -58.85 -14.32 37.98
C GLU A 166 -60.33 -14.67 38.09
N VAL A 167 -60.96 -15.13 36.99
CA VAL A 167 -62.35 -15.62 37.02
C VAL A 167 -62.51 -16.76 38.02
N ARG A 168 -61.60 -17.75 38.02
CA ARG A 168 -61.64 -18.86 38.99
C ARG A 168 -61.49 -18.37 40.43
N ARG A 169 -60.64 -17.36 40.69
CA ARG A 169 -60.54 -16.74 42.03
C ARG A 169 -61.87 -16.10 42.42
N GLN A 170 -62.53 -15.37 41.52
CA GLN A 170 -63.83 -14.79 41.79
C GLN A 170 -64.88 -15.87 42.08
N GLU A 171 -64.96 -16.94 41.28
CA GLU A 171 -65.86 -18.07 41.54
C GLU A 171 -65.65 -18.67 42.93
N THR A 172 -64.40 -18.90 43.34
CA THR A 172 -64.12 -19.41 44.70
C THR A 172 -64.53 -18.43 45.80
N MET A 173 -64.42 -17.12 45.57
CA MET A 173 -64.88 -16.09 46.51
C MET A 173 -66.41 -16.06 46.58
N TYR A 174 -67.11 -16.19 45.44
CA TYR A 174 -68.57 -16.27 45.40
C TYR A 174 -69.07 -17.54 46.09
N GLN A 175 -68.45 -18.70 45.85
CA GLN A 175 -68.81 -19.95 46.53
C GLN A 175 -68.66 -19.84 48.04
N LYS A 176 -67.53 -19.31 48.54
CA LYS A 176 -67.34 -19.07 49.98
C LYS A 176 -68.39 -18.11 50.56
N ARG A 177 -68.71 -17.05 49.83
CA ARG A 177 -69.73 -16.08 50.24
C ARG A 177 -71.14 -16.69 50.26
N TRP A 178 -71.45 -17.60 49.32
CA TRP A 178 -72.70 -18.36 49.31
C TRP A 178 -72.77 -19.35 50.48
N GLU A 179 -71.69 -20.09 50.75
CA GLU A 179 -71.59 -21.00 51.90
C GLU A 179 -71.70 -20.25 53.25
N GLU A 180 -71.21 -19.01 53.33
CA GLU A 180 -71.38 -18.14 54.49
C GLU A 180 -72.83 -17.70 54.69
N LEU A 181 -73.56 -17.42 53.61
CA LEU A 181 -74.99 -17.06 53.66
C LEU A 181 -75.91 -18.26 53.94
N GLU A 182 -75.53 -19.47 53.52
CA GLU A 182 -76.25 -20.71 53.80
C GLU A 182 -76.06 -21.24 55.22
N LYS A 183 -75.00 -20.81 55.93
CA LYS A 183 -74.86 -21.13 57.35
C LYS A 183 -75.98 -20.42 58.12
N PRO A 184 -76.95 -21.14 58.70
CA PRO A 184 -78.01 -20.50 59.47
C PRO A 184 -77.37 -19.78 60.65
N SER A 185 -77.74 -18.50 60.83
CA SER A 185 -77.35 -17.70 61.98
C SER A 185 -77.75 -18.44 63.26
N LYS A 186 -76.76 -18.97 63.98
CA LYS A 186 -76.95 -19.47 65.35
C LYS A 186 -77.25 -18.31 66.29
#